data_AF-A0A7C5TCE2-F1
#
_entry.id   AF-A0A7C5TCE2-F1
#
_cell.length_a   1.000
_cell.length_b   1.000
_cell.length_c   1.000
_cell.angle_alpha   90.00
_cell.angle_beta   90.00
_cell.angle_gamma   90.00
#
_symmetry.space_group_name_H-M   'P 1'
#
loop_
_entity.id
_entity.type
_entity.pdbx_description
1 polymer ?
#
loop_
_entity_poly.entity_id
_entity_poly.type
_entity_poly.pdbx_seq_one_letter_code
_entity_poly.pdbx_strand_id
1 'polypeptide(L)'
;MAVIEYFRRFGITTGAAAAAAAKAAAIALITGNVVDRVVIPTPVGLRIEIPVDGVVIDNDGACARVRKFSGDNPDVLNNVEFIACAHWCKGCGIEVVGGDGVGVVVRPGLKVKPGEKYISPTAKLMIINAVSEVVKEGIKVVINVPRGQELARLTMNPDVGIEGGISILGTTGIEMPMSDEEFVEHIRAEIGMVRRVRGDELIVLAMGNKAFNFSENIYGRDFVVKIGDWVSKAVEISINEGFRRIIIAGLPGKITKVAAGLLNTHNI
;
A
#
# COMPACT_ATOMS: atom_id res chain seq x y z
N MET A 1 -0.84 16.12 26.90
CA MET A 1 -0.55 15.63 25.53
C MET A 1 0.92 15.87 25.27
N ALA A 2 1.69 14.80 25.07
CA ALA A 2 3.11 14.93 24.79
C ALA A 2 3.29 15.34 23.33
N VAL A 3 4.29 16.17 23.03
CA VAL A 3 4.65 16.62 21.66
C VAL A 3 4.80 15.45 20.66
N ILE A 4 5.06 14.24 21.15
CA ILE A 4 5.15 13.00 20.38
C ILE A 4 3.81 12.57 19.76
N GLU A 5 2.66 12.90 20.37
CA GLU A 5 1.33 12.55 19.84
C GLU A 5 0.96 13.32 18.55
N TYR A 6 1.69 14.39 18.21
CA TYR A 6 1.49 15.15 16.97
C TYR A 6 2.19 14.55 15.75
N PHE A 7 3.20 13.70 15.96
CA PHE A 7 3.96 13.13 14.85
C PHE A 7 3.35 11.80 14.42
N ARG A 8 2.68 11.82 13.25
CA ARG A 8 2.20 10.58 12.64
C ARG A 8 3.39 9.68 12.28
N ARG A 9 3.28 8.41 12.59
CA ARG A 9 4.29 7.39 12.30
C ARG A 9 4.20 6.99 10.84
N PHE A 10 5.36 6.91 10.20
CA PHE A 10 5.50 6.35 8.86
C PHE A 10 5.49 4.82 8.90
N GLY A 11 5.15 4.24 7.76
CA GLY A 11 5.29 2.83 7.46
C GLY A 11 6.35 2.55 6.39
N ILE A 12 6.42 1.30 5.97
CA ILE A 12 7.28 0.86 4.89
C ILE A 12 6.44 0.30 3.75
N THR A 13 6.85 0.60 2.53
CA THR A 13 6.22 0.02 1.33
C THR A 13 6.44 -1.50 1.23
N THR A 14 5.65 -2.18 0.39
CA THR A 14 5.85 -3.63 0.15
C THR A 14 7.23 -3.94 -0.45
N GLY A 15 7.77 -3.03 -1.28
CA GLY A 15 9.13 -3.11 -1.80
C GLY A 15 10.21 -3.01 -0.72
N ALA A 16 10.02 -2.14 0.28
CA ALA A 16 10.97 -2.01 1.40
C ALA A 16 10.94 -3.24 2.32
N ALA A 17 9.75 -3.78 2.61
CA ALA A 17 9.62 -5.04 3.34
C ALA A 17 10.32 -6.20 2.59
N ALA A 18 10.11 -6.30 1.27
CA ALA A 18 10.79 -7.29 0.43
C ALA A 18 12.31 -7.10 0.38
N ALA A 19 12.80 -5.86 0.30
CA ALA A 19 14.24 -5.56 0.30
C ALA A 19 14.90 -5.90 1.65
N ALA A 20 14.22 -5.63 2.76
CA ALA A 20 14.70 -6.00 4.09
C ALA A 20 14.77 -7.53 4.24
N ALA A 21 13.71 -8.25 3.86
CA ALA A 21 13.70 -9.71 3.87
C ALA A 21 14.84 -10.27 2.98
N ALA A 22 15.00 -9.73 1.77
CA ALA A 22 16.05 -10.17 0.85
C ALA A 22 17.46 -9.96 1.39
N LYS A 23 17.71 -8.79 2.00
CA LYS A 23 19.01 -8.50 2.61
C LYS A 23 19.29 -9.41 3.81
N ALA A 24 18.31 -9.65 4.67
CA ALA A 24 18.46 -10.56 5.81
C ALA A 24 18.73 -12.00 5.36
N ALA A 25 18.02 -12.48 4.35
CA ALA A 25 18.26 -13.79 3.74
C ALA A 25 19.67 -13.90 3.12
N ALA A 26 20.12 -12.86 2.41
CA ALA A 26 21.46 -12.83 1.83
C ALA A 26 22.56 -12.81 2.91
N ILE A 27 22.41 -12.03 3.99
CA ILE A 27 23.35 -12.05 5.13
C ILE A 27 23.46 -13.47 5.71
N ALA A 28 22.32 -14.11 5.92
CA ALA A 28 22.27 -15.46 6.48
C ALA A 28 22.91 -16.50 5.57
N LEU A 29 22.65 -16.44 4.27
CA LEU A 29 23.25 -17.32 3.27
C LEU A 29 24.79 -17.21 3.23
N ILE A 30 25.31 -15.99 3.36
CA ILE A 30 26.76 -15.71 3.21
C ILE A 30 27.51 -16.01 4.49
N THR A 31 26.94 -15.65 5.64
CA THR A 31 27.65 -15.65 6.91
C THR A 31 27.29 -16.83 7.81
N GLY A 32 26.19 -17.52 7.53
CA GLY A 32 25.61 -18.52 8.43
C GLY A 32 24.94 -17.92 9.68
N ASN A 33 24.90 -16.58 9.81
CA ASN A 33 24.36 -15.91 10.99
C ASN A 33 22.95 -15.39 10.76
N VAL A 34 22.12 -15.45 11.80
CA VAL A 34 20.79 -14.83 11.83
C VAL A 34 20.89 -13.38 12.34
N VAL A 35 20.02 -12.50 11.81
CA VAL A 35 19.94 -11.09 12.21
C VAL A 35 18.51 -10.75 12.62
N ASP A 36 18.37 -9.87 13.62
CA ASP A 36 17.08 -9.37 14.12
C ASP A 36 16.64 -8.07 13.43
N ARG A 37 17.54 -7.42 12.70
CA ARG A 37 17.32 -6.17 11.98
C ARG A 37 18.25 -6.03 10.78
N VAL A 38 17.82 -5.27 9.78
CA VAL A 38 18.66 -4.88 8.65
C VAL A 38 18.43 -3.44 8.27
N VAL A 39 19.49 -2.75 7.84
CA VAL A 39 19.40 -1.41 7.26
C VAL A 39 19.39 -1.51 5.75
N ILE A 40 18.35 -0.99 5.09
CA ILE A 40 18.26 -0.97 3.61
C ILE A 40 18.41 0.46 3.05
N PRO A 41 19.00 0.62 1.85
CA PRO A 41 18.91 1.86 1.11
C PRO A 41 17.52 2.03 0.49
N THR A 42 17.05 3.27 0.41
CA THR A 42 15.79 3.63 -0.27
C THR A 42 16.04 4.42 -1.55
N PRO A 43 15.09 4.44 -2.50
CA PRO A 43 15.21 5.25 -3.72
C PRO A 43 15.37 6.75 -3.49
N VAL A 44 14.93 7.27 -2.34
CA VAL A 44 15.02 8.70 -1.97
C VAL A 44 16.31 9.04 -1.22
N GLY A 45 17.28 8.12 -1.13
CA GLY A 45 18.57 8.35 -0.49
C GLY A 45 18.57 8.20 1.03
N LEU A 46 17.42 7.91 1.64
CA LEU A 46 17.33 7.57 3.06
C LEU A 46 17.72 6.12 3.30
N ARG A 47 18.14 5.81 4.52
CA ARG A 47 18.37 4.43 4.99
C ARG A 47 17.39 4.12 6.12
N ILE A 48 16.78 2.93 6.07
CA ILE A 48 15.79 2.53 7.06
C ILE A 48 16.24 1.23 7.70
N GLU A 49 16.29 1.21 9.03
CA GLU A 49 16.43 -0.02 9.80
C GLU A 49 15.06 -0.69 9.95
N ILE A 50 14.97 -1.96 9.54
CA ILE A 50 13.74 -2.73 9.54
C ILE A 50 13.96 -4.01 10.36
N PRO A 51 13.08 -4.31 11.34
CA PRO A 51 13.16 -5.55 12.11
C PRO A 51 12.87 -6.77 11.23
N VAL A 52 13.51 -7.88 11.58
CA VAL A 52 13.39 -9.18 10.91
C VAL A 52 12.72 -10.15 11.86
N ASP A 53 11.59 -10.71 11.43
CA ASP A 53 10.73 -11.58 12.23
C ASP A 53 11.26 -13.01 12.38
N GLY A 54 12.22 -13.39 11.55
CA GLY A 54 12.82 -14.72 11.58
C GLY A 54 13.67 -14.98 10.36
N VAL A 55 14.66 -15.84 10.55
CA VAL A 55 15.56 -16.32 9.51
C VAL A 55 15.68 -17.83 9.66
N VAL A 56 15.59 -18.54 8.55
CA VAL A 56 15.80 -19.98 8.45
C VAL A 56 16.91 -20.21 7.43
N ILE A 57 17.91 -21.00 7.83
CA ILE A 57 19.00 -21.42 6.95
C ILE A 57 18.79 -22.91 6.69
N ASP A 58 18.82 -23.31 5.43
CA ASP A 58 18.79 -24.71 5.03
C ASP A 58 20.04 -25.04 4.19
N ASN A 59 20.12 -26.27 3.67
CA ASN A 59 21.29 -26.72 2.92
C ASN A 59 21.42 -26.04 1.54
N ASP A 60 20.32 -25.50 1.00
CA ASP A 60 20.23 -25.01 -0.37
C ASP A 60 20.12 -23.48 -0.45
N GLY A 61 19.85 -22.81 0.67
CA GLY A 61 19.63 -21.38 0.75
C GLY A 61 19.37 -20.85 2.16
N ALA A 62 18.91 -19.61 2.22
CA ALA A 62 18.39 -19.01 3.44
C ALA A 62 17.15 -18.19 3.14
N CYS A 63 16.15 -18.25 4.02
CA CYS A 63 14.94 -17.47 3.93
C CYS A 63 14.80 -16.55 5.14
N ALA A 64 14.37 -15.32 4.93
CA ALA A 64 14.06 -14.38 6.00
C ALA A 64 12.66 -13.80 5.85
N ARG A 65 12.03 -13.52 6.99
CA ARG A 65 10.68 -12.99 7.10
C ARG A 65 10.71 -11.58 7.68
N VAL A 66 9.99 -10.67 7.04
CA VAL A 66 9.79 -9.30 7.52
C VAL A 66 8.30 -8.99 7.49
N ARG A 67 7.79 -8.39 8.56
CA ARG A 67 6.42 -7.90 8.61
C ARG A 67 6.37 -6.44 8.17
N LYS A 68 5.54 -6.14 7.17
CA LYS A 68 5.23 -4.76 6.78
C LYS A 68 4.50 -4.04 7.90
N PHE A 69 4.89 -2.81 8.20
CA PHE A 69 4.15 -1.90 9.08
C PHE A 69 3.76 -0.64 8.30
N SER A 70 2.58 -0.09 8.59
CA SER A 70 2.03 1.09 7.90
C SER A 70 2.03 2.37 8.74
N GLY A 71 2.63 2.33 9.92
CA GLY A 71 2.58 3.44 10.86
C GLY A 71 1.12 3.79 11.19
N ASP A 72 0.73 5.04 10.95
CA ASP A 72 -0.64 5.51 11.17
C ASP A 72 -1.52 5.49 9.90
N ASN A 73 -1.02 4.93 8.79
CA ASN A 73 -1.82 4.78 7.56
C ASN A 73 -2.77 3.57 7.67
N PRO A 74 -4.08 3.72 7.38
CA PRO A 74 -5.02 2.60 7.35
C PRO A 74 -4.84 1.77 6.06
N ASP A 75 -3.80 0.94 6.03
CA ASP A 75 -3.50 0.03 4.91
C ASP A 75 -3.89 -1.41 5.23
N VAL A 76 -4.61 -2.04 4.31
CA VAL A 76 -4.99 -3.47 4.35
C VAL A 76 -3.77 -4.40 4.35
N LEU A 77 -2.61 -3.92 3.88
CA LEU A 77 -1.35 -4.67 3.89
C LEU A 77 -0.51 -4.44 5.15
N ASN A 78 -1.02 -3.70 6.14
CA ASN A 78 -0.37 -3.62 7.43
C ASN A 78 -0.28 -5.01 8.09
N ASN A 79 0.85 -5.30 8.73
CA ASN A 79 1.17 -6.59 9.34
C ASN A 79 1.28 -7.79 8.38
N VAL A 80 1.36 -7.56 7.07
CA VAL A 80 1.56 -8.62 6.09
C VAL A 80 3.01 -9.08 6.08
N GLU A 81 3.19 -10.40 6.03
CA GLU A 81 4.51 -11.02 6.01
C GLU A 81 5.06 -11.12 4.59
N PHE A 82 6.32 -10.72 4.43
CA PHE A 82 7.12 -10.87 3.24
C PHE A 82 8.25 -11.84 3.55
N ILE A 83 8.37 -12.90 2.76
CA ILE A 83 9.41 -13.91 2.90
C ILE A 83 10.30 -13.84 1.67
N ALA A 84 11.59 -13.61 1.86
CA ALA A 84 12.57 -13.67 0.78
C ALA A 84 13.48 -14.87 0.99
N CYS A 85 13.66 -15.69 -0.04
CA CYS A 85 14.58 -16.83 -0.03
C CYS A 85 15.72 -16.59 -1.01
N ALA A 86 16.95 -16.59 -0.50
CA ALA A 86 18.18 -16.39 -1.25
C ALA A 86 18.89 -17.72 -1.49
N HIS A 87 19.34 -17.94 -2.72
CA HIS A 87 20.11 -19.12 -3.13
C HIS A 87 21.32 -18.69 -3.95
N TRP A 88 22.40 -19.45 -3.86
CA TRP A 88 23.56 -19.24 -4.72
C TRP A 88 23.22 -19.52 -6.17
N CYS A 89 23.70 -18.66 -7.07
CA CYS A 89 23.41 -18.75 -8.49
C CYS A 89 24.65 -18.35 -9.28
N LYS A 90 25.38 -19.34 -9.77
CA LYS A 90 26.64 -19.11 -10.50
C LYS A 90 26.37 -18.35 -11.81
N GLY A 91 26.93 -17.15 -11.93
CA GLY A 91 26.95 -16.37 -13.17
C GLY A 91 25.71 -15.52 -13.47
N CYS A 92 24.67 -15.52 -12.63
CA CYS A 92 23.45 -14.73 -12.91
C CYS A 92 23.45 -13.30 -12.32
N GLY A 93 24.48 -12.93 -11.55
CA GLY A 93 24.47 -11.69 -10.78
C GLY A 93 23.39 -11.72 -9.69
N ILE A 94 22.71 -10.60 -9.45
CA ILE A 94 21.60 -10.55 -8.48
C ILE A 94 20.27 -10.66 -9.25
N GLU A 95 19.66 -11.85 -9.22
CA GLU A 95 18.36 -12.11 -9.82
C GLU A 95 17.26 -11.96 -8.76
N VAL A 96 16.22 -11.17 -9.05
CA VAL A 96 15.06 -11.00 -8.17
C VAL A 96 13.80 -11.41 -8.91
N VAL A 97 13.08 -12.38 -8.35
CA VAL A 97 11.84 -12.93 -8.90
C VAL A 97 10.73 -12.97 -7.84
N GLY A 98 9.47 -12.88 -8.28
CA GLY A 98 8.31 -13.09 -7.40
C GLY A 98 7.92 -14.57 -7.38
N GLY A 99 7.52 -15.05 -6.21
CA GLY A 99 7.00 -16.40 -5.98
C GLY A 99 5.52 -16.36 -5.57
N ASP A 100 5.19 -17.11 -4.54
CA ASP A 100 3.82 -17.28 -4.06
C ASP A 100 3.25 -15.98 -3.48
N GLY A 101 1.97 -15.73 -3.77
CA GLY A 101 1.25 -14.52 -3.34
C GLY A 101 1.72 -13.20 -3.95
N VAL A 102 2.75 -13.18 -4.79
CA VAL A 102 3.04 -12.05 -5.69
C VAL A 102 2.15 -12.15 -6.92
N GLY A 103 1.48 -11.07 -7.27
CA GLY A 103 0.51 -11.04 -8.37
C GLY A 103 1.16 -11.18 -9.73
N VAL A 104 0.42 -11.70 -10.71
CA VAL A 104 0.85 -11.87 -12.11
C VAL A 104 0.19 -10.80 -12.96
N VAL A 105 0.96 -10.18 -13.85
CA VAL A 105 0.43 -9.22 -14.82
C VAL A 105 -0.35 -9.96 -15.89
N VAL A 106 -1.63 -9.62 -16.06
CA VAL A 106 -2.50 -10.21 -17.09
C VAL A 106 -2.90 -9.22 -18.18
N ARG A 107 -2.74 -7.91 -17.95
CA ARG A 107 -3.04 -6.85 -18.92
C ARG A 107 -1.78 -6.09 -19.35
N PRO A 108 -1.69 -5.65 -20.62
CA PRO A 108 -0.64 -4.74 -21.07
C PRO A 108 -0.80 -3.35 -20.42
N GLY A 109 0.25 -2.52 -20.48
CA GLY A 109 0.24 -1.14 -19.97
C GLY A 109 0.90 -0.95 -18.60
N LEU A 110 1.30 -2.04 -17.94
CA LEU A 110 2.12 -2.01 -16.74
C LEU A 110 3.62 -2.02 -17.08
N LYS A 111 4.45 -1.57 -16.12
CA LYS A 111 5.92 -1.56 -16.26
C LYS A 111 6.56 -2.96 -16.29
N VAL A 112 5.77 -3.99 -16.03
CA VAL A 112 6.17 -5.40 -16.00
C VAL A 112 5.36 -6.12 -17.07
N LYS A 113 5.98 -7.09 -17.77
CA LYS A 113 5.35 -7.74 -18.93
C LYS A 113 4.22 -8.68 -18.49
N PRO A 114 3.17 -8.85 -19.33
CA PRO A 114 2.17 -9.89 -19.11
C PRO A 114 2.80 -11.28 -18.96
N GLY A 115 2.26 -12.08 -18.03
CA GLY A 115 2.77 -13.39 -17.64
C GLY A 115 3.83 -13.36 -16.52
N GLU A 116 4.42 -12.21 -16.22
CA GLU A 116 5.42 -12.07 -15.16
C GLU A 116 4.81 -11.67 -13.81
N LYS A 117 5.51 -12.03 -12.72
CA LYS A 117 5.18 -11.61 -11.36
C LYS A 117 5.47 -10.12 -11.16
N TYR A 118 4.53 -9.37 -10.59
CA TYR A 118 4.61 -7.92 -10.46
C TYR A 118 5.53 -7.49 -9.31
N ILE A 119 6.79 -7.26 -9.66
CA ILE A 119 7.74 -6.48 -8.88
C ILE A 119 8.05 -5.23 -9.68
N SER A 120 7.67 -4.05 -9.18
CA SER A 120 7.90 -2.80 -9.89
C SER A 120 9.40 -2.56 -10.11
N PRO A 121 9.82 -1.89 -11.21
CA PRO A 121 11.24 -1.64 -11.45
C PRO A 121 11.96 -0.95 -10.28
N THR A 122 11.29 0.00 -9.61
CA THR A 122 11.85 0.71 -8.44
C THR A 122 12.02 -0.22 -7.24
N ALA A 123 11.02 -1.06 -6.94
CA ALA A 123 11.13 -2.04 -5.87
C ALA A 123 12.21 -3.09 -6.18
N LYS A 124 12.29 -3.57 -7.43
CA LYS A 124 13.32 -4.50 -7.88
C LYS A 124 14.72 -3.92 -7.68
N LEU A 125 14.94 -2.67 -8.08
CA LEU A 125 16.22 -1.99 -7.89
C LEU A 125 16.56 -1.79 -6.41
N MET A 126 15.57 -1.45 -5.57
CA MET A 126 15.75 -1.34 -4.13
C MET A 126 16.18 -2.67 -3.50
N ILE A 127 15.57 -3.80 -3.90
CA ILE A 127 15.98 -5.14 -3.45
C ILE A 127 17.42 -5.44 -3.90
N ILE A 128 17.75 -5.21 -5.17
CA ILE A 128 19.09 -5.43 -5.73
C ILE A 128 20.14 -4.61 -4.96
N ASN A 129 19.87 -3.34 -4.70
CA ASN A 129 20.77 -2.46 -3.96
C ASN A 129 20.98 -2.91 -2.51
N ALA A 130 19.91 -3.37 -1.84
CA ALA A 130 20.03 -3.88 -0.47
C ALA A 130 20.87 -5.16 -0.40
N VAL A 131 20.72 -6.05 -1.40
CA VAL A 131 21.45 -7.32 -1.47
C VAL A 131 22.92 -7.10 -1.89
N SER A 132 23.20 -6.17 -2.82
CA SER A 132 24.55 -5.89 -3.32
C SER A 132 25.49 -5.26 -2.28
N GLU A 133 24.93 -4.72 -1.19
CA GLU A 133 25.68 -4.27 -0.02
C GLU A 133 26.32 -5.42 0.75
N VAL A 134 25.80 -6.65 0.62
CA VAL A 134 26.24 -7.82 1.41
C VAL A 134 26.83 -8.95 0.56
N VAL A 135 26.49 -9.03 -0.73
CA VAL A 135 27.01 -10.07 -1.65
C VAL A 135 27.74 -9.46 -2.85
N LYS A 136 28.78 -10.14 -3.34
CA LYS A 136 29.46 -9.82 -4.61
C LYS A 136 29.25 -10.89 -5.68
N GLU A 137 29.01 -12.12 -5.26
CA GLU A 137 28.73 -13.28 -6.08
C GLU A 137 27.25 -13.32 -6.51
N GLY A 138 26.95 -14.23 -7.44
CA GLY A 138 25.60 -14.37 -7.97
C GLY A 138 24.64 -15.02 -6.96
N ILE A 139 23.53 -14.34 -6.69
CA ILE A 139 22.43 -14.80 -5.82
C ILE A 139 21.11 -14.63 -6.55
N LYS A 140 20.24 -15.64 -6.41
CA LYS A 140 18.84 -15.54 -6.78
C LYS A 140 17.98 -15.35 -5.54
N VAL A 141 17.14 -14.32 -5.55
CA VAL A 141 16.17 -13.99 -4.50
C VAL A 141 14.75 -14.22 -5.00
N VAL A 142 13.99 -15.05 -4.28
CA VAL A 142 12.56 -15.28 -4.52
C VAL A 142 11.75 -14.59 -3.43
N ILE A 143 10.88 -13.65 -3.82
CA ILE A 143 10.00 -12.92 -2.90
C ILE A 143 8.62 -13.58 -2.85
N ASN A 144 8.19 -14.00 -1.67
CA ASN A 144 6.92 -14.63 -1.39
C ASN A 144 6.11 -13.80 -0.39
N VAL A 145 4.78 -13.86 -0.52
CA VAL A 145 3.83 -13.20 0.37
C VAL A 145 2.75 -14.23 0.74
N PRO A 146 2.84 -14.93 1.89
CA PRO A 146 1.97 -16.07 2.19
C PRO A 146 0.46 -15.79 2.06
N ARG A 147 0.02 -14.59 2.46
CA ARG A 147 -1.38 -14.14 2.36
C ARG A 147 -1.67 -13.28 1.13
N GLY A 148 -0.73 -13.20 0.19
CA GLY A 148 -0.82 -12.25 -0.93
C GLY A 148 -2.01 -12.51 -1.84
N GLN A 149 -2.37 -13.77 -2.10
CA GLN A 149 -3.53 -14.09 -2.94
C GLN A 149 -4.87 -13.71 -2.29
N GLU A 150 -5.02 -13.96 -0.98
CA GLU A 150 -6.19 -13.58 -0.19
C GLU A 150 -6.36 -12.05 -0.20
N LEU A 151 -5.28 -11.33 0.10
CA LEU A 151 -5.28 -9.88 0.28
C LEU A 151 -5.38 -9.10 -1.03
N ALA A 152 -4.97 -9.67 -2.16
CA ALA A 152 -5.06 -9.02 -3.48
C ALA A 152 -6.49 -8.58 -3.84
N ARG A 153 -7.51 -9.28 -3.32
CA ARG A 153 -8.92 -8.94 -3.55
C ARG A 153 -9.36 -7.67 -2.80
N LEU A 154 -8.58 -7.24 -1.82
CA LEU A 154 -8.83 -6.04 -1.02
C LEU A 154 -7.98 -4.84 -1.49
N THR A 155 -7.25 -4.99 -2.60
CA THR A 155 -6.43 -3.93 -3.20
C THR A 155 -6.95 -3.56 -4.58
N MET A 156 -6.38 -2.49 -5.17
CA MET A 156 -6.68 -2.08 -6.55
C MET A 156 -5.99 -2.95 -7.62
N ASN A 157 -5.32 -4.04 -7.23
CA ASN A 157 -4.62 -4.92 -8.16
C ASN A 157 -5.52 -5.49 -9.27
N PRO A 158 -6.75 -5.98 -8.99
CA PRO A 158 -7.64 -6.50 -10.03
C PRO A 158 -8.01 -5.44 -11.08
N ASP A 159 -8.19 -4.19 -10.65
CA ASP A 159 -8.58 -3.08 -11.53
C ASP A 159 -7.49 -2.76 -12.55
N VAL A 160 -6.21 -2.86 -12.14
CA VAL A 160 -5.04 -2.59 -12.98
C VAL A 160 -4.51 -3.81 -13.74
N GLY A 161 -5.17 -4.98 -13.62
CA GLY A 161 -4.80 -6.20 -14.34
C GLY A 161 -3.65 -6.97 -13.71
N ILE A 162 -3.61 -7.03 -12.38
CA ILE A 162 -2.70 -7.89 -11.60
C ILE A 162 -3.55 -8.90 -10.83
N GLU A 163 -3.31 -10.19 -11.03
CA GLU A 163 -4.13 -11.27 -10.48
C GLU A 163 -3.31 -12.28 -9.66
N GLY A 164 -3.97 -13.05 -8.79
CA GLY A 164 -3.34 -14.14 -8.04
C GLY A 164 -2.38 -13.72 -6.93
N GLY A 165 -2.27 -12.43 -6.62
CA GLY A 165 -1.38 -11.93 -5.56
C GLY A 165 -1.26 -10.40 -5.51
N ILE A 166 -0.52 -9.91 -4.52
CA ILE A 166 -0.27 -8.48 -4.33
C ILE A 166 0.93 -8.00 -5.16
N SER A 167 1.01 -6.68 -5.31
CA SER A 167 2.11 -6.01 -6.00
C SER A 167 3.28 -5.73 -5.05
N ILE A 168 4.52 -6.01 -5.48
CA ILE A 168 5.71 -5.54 -4.77
C ILE A 168 6.11 -4.19 -5.37
N LEU A 169 5.83 -3.10 -4.64
CA LEU A 169 5.97 -1.73 -5.13
C LEU A 169 6.41 -0.77 -4.03
N GLY A 170 6.78 0.44 -4.43
CA GLY A 170 7.23 1.50 -3.53
C GLY A 170 8.22 2.39 -4.27
N THR A 171 7.84 3.67 -4.47
CA THR A 171 8.69 4.64 -5.16
C THR A 171 9.74 5.25 -4.24
N THR A 172 9.44 5.34 -2.94
CA THR A 172 10.30 5.96 -1.93
C THR A 172 10.85 4.96 -0.91
N GLY A 173 10.31 3.75 -0.84
CA GLY A 173 10.56 2.81 0.27
C GLY A 173 9.74 3.11 1.53
N ILE A 174 9.25 4.34 1.69
CA ILE A 174 8.51 4.84 2.86
C ILE A 174 7.02 4.96 2.51
N GLU A 175 6.17 4.47 3.40
CA GLU A 175 4.74 4.72 3.36
C GLU A 175 4.44 5.88 4.32
N MET A 176 4.24 7.07 3.77
CA MET A 176 3.83 8.21 4.58
C MET A 176 2.36 8.04 4.97
N PRO A 177 1.98 8.35 6.22
CA PRO A 177 0.58 8.39 6.60
C PRO A 177 -0.10 9.44 5.74
N MET A 178 -1.19 9.06 5.07
CA MET A 178 -1.92 9.96 4.19
C MET A 178 -2.20 11.27 4.92
N SER A 179 -1.76 12.38 4.35
CA SER A 179 -2.03 13.69 4.96
C SER A 179 -3.52 14.03 4.80
N ASP A 180 -4.01 14.94 5.64
CA ASP A 180 -5.37 15.45 5.51
C ASP A 180 -5.57 16.13 4.13
N GLU A 181 -4.52 16.74 3.58
CA GLU A 181 -4.51 17.33 2.23
C GLU A 181 -4.59 16.27 1.13
N GLU A 182 -3.85 15.17 1.23
CA GLU A 182 -3.90 14.07 0.26
C GLU A 182 -5.26 13.38 0.26
N PHE A 183 -5.88 13.21 1.44
CA PHE A 183 -7.25 12.69 1.53
C PHE A 183 -8.28 13.63 0.88
N VAL A 184 -8.13 14.94 1.08
CA VAL A 184 -8.98 15.96 0.44
C VAL A 184 -8.79 15.96 -1.09
N GLU A 185 -7.56 15.80 -1.59
CA GLU A 185 -7.30 15.69 -3.03
C GLU A 185 -7.86 14.38 -3.62
N HIS A 186 -7.84 13.27 -2.87
CA HIS A 186 -8.52 12.05 -3.26
C HIS A 186 -10.04 12.24 -3.36
N ILE A 187 -10.66 12.88 -2.36
CA ILE A 187 -12.09 13.26 -2.43
C ILE A 187 -12.34 14.14 -3.67
N ARG A 188 -11.48 15.12 -3.94
CA ARG A 188 -11.60 16.00 -5.11
C ARG A 188 -11.58 15.22 -6.41
N ALA A 189 -10.67 14.25 -6.54
CA ALA A 189 -10.58 13.40 -7.71
C ALA A 189 -11.85 12.53 -7.90
N GLU A 190 -12.40 11.96 -6.83
CA GLU A 190 -13.66 11.19 -6.89
C GLU A 190 -14.86 12.06 -7.24
N ILE A 191 -15.02 13.23 -6.62
CA ILE A 191 -16.11 14.18 -6.94
C ILE A 191 -16.02 14.61 -8.41
N GLY A 192 -14.82 14.95 -8.89
CA GLY A 192 -14.59 15.29 -10.30
C GLY A 192 -14.89 14.12 -11.24
N MET A 193 -14.69 12.87 -10.81
CA MET A 193 -15.09 11.68 -11.58
C MET A 193 -16.61 11.58 -11.69
N VAL A 194 -17.34 11.72 -10.58
CA VAL A 194 -18.82 11.75 -10.59
C VAL A 194 -19.31 12.85 -11.53
N ARG A 195 -18.71 14.04 -11.46
CA ARG A 195 -19.07 15.18 -12.31
C ARG A 195 -18.94 14.86 -13.80
N ARG A 196 -17.85 14.17 -14.18
CA ARG A 196 -17.59 13.76 -15.57
C ARG A 196 -18.53 12.66 -16.06
N VAL A 197 -18.88 11.70 -15.20
CA VAL A 197 -19.68 10.52 -15.58
C VAL A 197 -21.18 10.81 -15.53
N ARG A 198 -21.65 11.57 -14.55
CA ARG A 198 -23.08 11.77 -14.24
C ARG A 198 -23.57 13.20 -14.37
N GLY A 199 -22.70 14.17 -14.61
CA GLY A 199 -23.07 15.58 -14.67
C GLY A 199 -23.09 16.25 -13.29
N ASP A 200 -23.73 17.42 -13.19
CA ASP A 200 -23.79 18.26 -11.97
C ASP A 200 -25.13 18.14 -11.22
N GLU A 201 -26.02 17.24 -11.63
CA GLU A 201 -27.37 17.23 -11.08
C GLU A 201 -27.42 16.80 -9.61
N LEU A 202 -26.65 15.75 -9.28
CA LEU A 202 -26.68 15.10 -7.97
C LEU A 202 -25.34 14.47 -7.62
N ILE A 203 -24.92 14.65 -6.37
CA ILE A 203 -23.87 13.85 -5.73
C ILE A 203 -24.29 13.42 -4.33
N VAL A 204 -23.90 12.21 -3.94
CA VAL A 204 -24.13 11.65 -2.61
C VAL A 204 -22.80 11.48 -1.89
N LEU A 205 -22.64 12.18 -0.76
CA LEU A 205 -21.45 12.18 0.06
C LEU A 205 -21.68 11.28 1.29
N ALA A 206 -21.05 10.11 1.31
CA ALA A 206 -21.30 9.08 2.30
C ALA A 206 -20.21 9.01 3.40
N MET A 207 -20.65 9.08 4.66
CA MET A 207 -19.82 9.08 5.85
C MET A 207 -19.61 7.65 6.37
N GLY A 208 -18.56 6.99 5.86
CA GLY A 208 -18.16 5.64 6.27
C GLY A 208 -18.86 4.51 5.50
N ASN A 209 -18.39 3.27 5.70
CA ASN A 209 -18.78 2.12 4.89
C ASN A 209 -20.28 1.81 4.90
N LYS A 210 -20.94 1.87 6.07
CA LYS A 210 -22.37 1.57 6.17
C LYS A 210 -23.22 2.56 5.36
N ALA A 211 -22.91 3.85 5.47
CA ALA A 211 -23.61 4.89 4.71
C ALA A 211 -23.30 4.80 3.22
N PHE A 212 -22.08 4.44 2.86
CA PHE A 212 -21.66 4.25 1.47
C PHE A 212 -22.45 3.12 0.81
N ASN A 213 -22.39 1.90 1.37
CA ASN A 213 -23.11 0.74 0.83
C ASN A 213 -24.62 0.98 0.75
N PHE A 214 -25.20 1.65 1.75
CA PHE A 214 -26.62 2.01 1.75
C PHE A 214 -26.96 2.98 0.59
N SER A 215 -26.10 4.00 0.39
CA SER A 215 -26.30 4.99 -0.66
C SER A 215 -26.11 4.39 -2.04
N GLU A 216 -25.15 3.49 -2.23
CA GLU A 216 -24.95 2.80 -3.50
C GLU A 216 -26.17 1.99 -3.92
N ASN A 217 -26.84 1.31 -2.98
CA ASN A 217 -28.04 0.54 -3.26
C ASN A 217 -29.23 1.40 -3.70
N ILE A 218 -29.27 2.68 -3.31
CA ILE A 218 -30.38 3.59 -3.61
C ILE A 218 -30.09 4.43 -4.85
N TYR A 219 -28.87 4.96 -4.96
CA TYR A 219 -28.50 5.96 -5.96
C TYR A 219 -27.58 5.40 -7.05
N GLY A 220 -26.91 4.26 -6.82
CA GLY A 220 -25.91 3.67 -7.70
C GLY A 220 -24.48 4.18 -7.43
N ARG A 221 -23.47 3.30 -7.60
CA ARG A 221 -22.04 3.57 -7.33
C ARG A 221 -21.53 4.89 -7.90
N ASP A 222 -21.94 5.21 -9.12
CA ASP A 222 -21.42 6.35 -9.89
C ASP A 222 -21.90 7.72 -9.38
N PHE A 223 -22.82 7.75 -8.41
CA PHE A 223 -23.30 8.98 -7.77
C PHE A 223 -22.73 9.17 -6.36
N VAL A 224 -22.06 8.15 -5.80
CA VAL A 224 -21.70 8.12 -4.38
C VAL A 224 -20.19 8.25 -4.20
N VAL A 225 -19.77 9.21 -3.38
CA VAL A 225 -18.38 9.41 -2.95
C VAL A 225 -18.26 9.14 -1.47
N LYS A 226 -17.25 8.37 -1.08
CA LYS A 226 -16.99 8.09 0.33
C LYS A 226 -16.06 9.16 0.91
N ILE A 227 -16.56 9.95 1.85
CA ILE A 227 -15.87 11.18 2.31
C ILE A 227 -15.25 11.07 3.71
N GLY A 228 -15.36 9.91 4.36
CA GLY A 228 -14.96 9.76 5.76
C GLY A 228 -15.70 10.75 6.66
N ASP A 229 -14.95 11.59 7.37
CA ASP A 229 -15.48 12.60 8.30
C ASP A 229 -15.33 14.04 7.78
N TRP A 230 -14.86 14.21 6.54
CA TRP A 230 -14.51 15.49 5.91
C TRP A 230 -15.70 16.12 5.19
N VAL A 231 -16.82 16.30 5.88
CA VAL A 231 -18.07 16.78 5.28
C VAL A 231 -17.89 18.20 4.74
N SER A 232 -17.28 19.09 5.53
CA SER A 232 -17.08 20.48 5.11
C SER A 232 -16.31 20.57 3.79
N LYS A 233 -15.19 19.85 3.68
CA LYS A 233 -14.33 19.89 2.50
C LYS A 233 -14.99 19.23 1.28
N ALA A 234 -15.65 18.10 1.48
CA ALA A 234 -16.36 17.43 0.39
C ALA A 234 -17.53 18.26 -0.16
N VAL A 235 -18.27 18.94 0.71
CA VAL A 235 -19.34 19.88 0.31
C VAL A 235 -18.77 21.08 -0.42
N GLU A 236 -17.71 21.70 0.10
CA GLU A 236 -17.01 22.82 -0.55
C GLU A 236 -16.54 22.45 -1.97
N ILE A 237 -15.91 21.29 -2.12
CA ILE A 237 -15.46 20.79 -3.43
C ILE A 237 -16.64 20.53 -4.36
N SER A 238 -17.70 19.90 -3.86
CA SER A 238 -18.90 19.60 -4.65
C SER A 238 -19.60 20.86 -5.16
N ILE A 239 -19.66 21.92 -4.33
CA ILE A 239 -20.16 23.23 -4.73
C ILE A 239 -19.27 23.83 -5.83
N ASN A 240 -17.94 23.77 -5.67
CA ASN A 240 -17.00 24.30 -6.65
C ASN A 240 -17.04 23.55 -8.00
N GLU A 241 -17.35 22.25 -7.99
CA GLU A 241 -17.56 21.43 -9.20
C GLU A 241 -18.94 21.64 -9.86
N GLY A 242 -19.80 22.47 -9.23
CA GLY A 242 -21.07 22.93 -9.79
C GLY A 242 -22.28 22.08 -9.47
N PHE A 243 -22.19 21.13 -8.52
CA PHE A 243 -23.31 20.25 -8.20
C PHE A 243 -24.53 21.01 -7.65
N ARG A 244 -25.71 20.74 -8.22
CA ARG A 244 -26.99 21.40 -7.87
C ARG A 244 -27.66 20.77 -6.65
N ARG A 245 -27.45 19.48 -6.43
CA ARG A 245 -27.98 18.75 -5.28
C ARG A 245 -26.87 17.93 -4.63
N ILE A 246 -26.70 18.12 -3.33
CA ILE A 246 -25.74 17.38 -2.51
C ILE A 246 -26.54 16.67 -1.43
N ILE A 247 -26.44 15.34 -1.39
CA ILE A 247 -27.03 14.52 -0.32
C ILE A 247 -25.90 14.08 0.59
N ILE A 248 -26.04 14.34 1.89
CA ILE A 248 -25.09 13.84 2.91
C ILE A 248 -25.71 12.60 3.55
N ALA A 249 -25.05 11.46 3.40
CA ALA A 249 -25.47 10.19 3.97
C ALA A 249 -24.57 9.80 5.14
N GLY A 250 -25.15 9.48 6.28
CA GLY A 250 -24.40 9.15 7.49
C GLY A 250 -25.25 8.45 8.53
N LEU A 251 -24.60 7.85 9.53
CA LEU A 251 -25.32 7.32 10.69
C LEU A 251 -25.95 8.46 11.51
N PRO A 252 -27.06 8.22 12.24
CA PRO A 252 -27.78 9.27 12.96
C PRO A 252 -26.88 10.19 13.79
N GLY A 253 -25.96 9.63 14.59
CA GLY A 253 -25.04 10.43 15.40
C GLY A 253 -24.09 11.34 14.61
N LYS A 254 -23.67 10.94 13.40
CA LYS A 254 -22.84 11.78 12.53
C LYS A 254 -23.67 12.89 11.89
N ILE A 255 -24.89 12.59 11.46
CA ILE A 255 -25.82 13.58 10.92
C ILE A 255 -26.20 14.62 11.97
N THR A 256 -26.44 14.22 13.23
CA THR A 256 -26.71 15.15 14.33
C THR A 256 -25.55 16.12 14.54
N LYS A 257 -24.29 15.65 14.46
CA LYS A 257 -23.11 16.53 14.55
C LYS A 257 -23.07 17.56 13.41
N VAL A 258 -23.28 17.11 12.17
CA VAL A 258 -23.33 17.99 11.00
C VAL A 258 -24.45 19.03 11.12
N ALA A 259 -25.64 18.62 11.56
CA ALA A 259 -26.78 19.51 11.80
C ALA A 259 -26.50 20.55 12.92
N ALA A 260 -25.66 20.21 13.89
CA ALA A 260 -25.18 21.11 14.92
C ALA A 260 -24.04 22.05 14.47
N GLY A 261 -23.68 22.05 13.18
CA GLY A 261 -22.59 22.86 12.63
C GLY A 261 -21.19 22.25 12.78
N LEU A 262 -21.08 21.02 13.29
CA LEU A 262 -19.82 20.28 13.41
C LEU A 262 -19.56 19.51 12.12
N LEU A 263 -19.05 20.22 11.11
CA LEU A 263 -18.90 19.74 9.74
C LEU A 263 -17.66 18.85 9.51
N ASN A 264 -16.79 18.69 10.52
CA ASN A 264 -15.79 17.63 10.57
C ASN A 264 -16.14 16.74 11.76
N THR A 265 -16.42 15.44 11.51
CA THR A 265 -16.99 14.57 12.56
C THR A 265 -15.97 13.74 13.34
N HIS A 266 -14.68 13.85 12.98
CA HIS A 266 -13.55 13.42 13.80
C HIS A 266 -13.19 14.54 14.78
N ASN A 267 -13.12 14.19 16.08
CA ASN A 267 -12.78 15.03 17.24
C ASN A 267 -13.93 15.89 17.82
N ILE A 268 -14.57 15.35 18.87
CA ILE A 268 -14.69 16.02 20.18
C ILE A 268 -14.00 15.11 21.17
#